data_AF-A0AAD9J106-F1
#
_entry.id   AF-A0AAD9J106-F1
#
_cell.length_a   1.000
_cell.length_b   1.000
_cell.length_c   1.000
_cell.angle_alpha   90.00
_cell.angle_beta   90.00
_cell.angle_gamma   90.00
#
_symmetry.space_group_name_H-M   'P 1'
#
loop_
_entity.id
_entity.type
_entity.pdbx_description
1 polymer ?
#
loop_
_entity_poly.entity_id
_entity_poly.type
_entity_poly.pdbx_seq_one_letter_code
_entity_poly.pdbx_strand_id
1 'polypeptide(L)'
;MGDFNHGHIQWTSLQSTGREDQEFLNLVQDSFLSQHVLEATRGENVLDIVLSSQKEFVDNVKICEPLGCSDHNQIHFIIKVKGERNRKIRYRKNFHKGRYKDMREYLAKIDWNNTLKNKTTTECWNILKSEIDCVVDKFIPLEKTGETVKEETLIEGSH
;
A
#
# COMPACT_ATOMS: atom_id res chain seq x y z
N MET A 1 1.31 -16.53 -4.65
CA MET A 1 1.32 -17.27 -5.93
C MET A 1 2.74 -17.75 -6.18
N GLY A 2 2.89 -18.89 -6.84
CA GLY A 2 4.20 -19.41 -7.25
C GLY A 2 4.13 -20.89 -7.60
N ASP A 3 5.24 -21.42 -8.09
CA ASP A 3 5.47 -22.85 -8.34
C ASP A 3 5.84 -23.57 -7.04
N PHE A 4 5.06 -24.57 -6.65
CA PHE A 4 5.31 -25.39 -5.45
C PHE A 4 5.74 -26.83 -5.79
N ASN A 5 5.77 -27.21 -7.07
CA ASN A 5 6.18 -28.54 -7.53
C ASN A 5 5.48 -29.75 -6.86
N HIS A 6 4.27 -29.58 -6.31
CA HIS A 6 3.46 -30.66 -5.73
C HIS A 6 2.51 -31.30 -6.76
N GLY A 7 3.09 -32.01 -7.74
CA GLY A 7 2.37 -32.54 -8.89
C GLY A 7 1.42 -33.72 -8.61
N HIS A 8 1.44 -34.32 -7.43
CA HIS A 8 0.56 -35.44 -7.08
C HIS A 8 -0.72 -34.99 -6.36
N ILE A 9 -0.88 -33.70 -6.09
CA ILE A 9 -2.09 -33.15 -5.47
C ILE A 9 -3.22 -33.06 -6.49
N GLN A 10 -4.34 -33.69 -6.16
CA GLN A 10 -5.61 -33.54 -6.84
C GLN A 10 -6.45 -32.47 -6.12
N TRP A 11 -6.35 -31.22 -6.58
CA TRP A 11 -6.99 -30.06 -5.93
C TRP A 11 -8.53 -30.12 -5.92
N THR A 12 -9.14 -30.83 -6.86
CA THR A 12 -10.61 -31.01 -6.94
C THR A 12 -11.14 -31.99 -5.89
N SER A 13 -10.41 -33.07 -5.63
CA SER A 13 -10.77 -34.09 -4.63
C SER A 13 -10.10 -33.88 -3.28
N LEU A 14 -9.16 -32.93 -3.19
CA LEU A 14 -8.33 -32.66 -2.02
C LEU A 14 -7.65 -33.93 -1.49
N GLN A 15 -6.98 -34.64 -2.39
CA GLN A 15 -6.19 -35.84 -2.07
C GLN A 15 -4.81 -35.76 -2.72
N SER A 16 -3.82 -36.44 -2.14
CA SER A 16 -2.55 -36.67 -2.80
C SER A 16 -2.07 -38.11 -2.59
N THR A 17 -1.33 -38.63 -3.58
CA THR A 17 -0.65 -39.93 -3.47
C THR A 17 0.76 -39.81 -2.89
N GLY A 18 1.31 -38.59 -2.83
CA GLY A 18 2.65 -38.32 -2.28
C GLY A 18 2.57 -37.92 -0.81
N ARG A 19 3.50 -38.40 0.01
CA ARG A 19 3.55 -38.04 1.44
C ARG A 19 3.77 -36.53 1.63
N GLU A 20 4.77 -35.97 0.96
CA GLU A 20 5.11 -34.55 1.05
C GLU A 20 3.97 -33.65 0.54
N ASP A 21 3.42 -34.01 -0.62
CA ASP A 21 2.26 -33.35 -1.21
C ASP A 21 1.02 -33.40 -0.30
N GLN A 22 0.80 -34.51 0.42
CA GLN A 22 -0.28 -34.63 1.40
C GLN A 22 -0.01 -33.77 2.64
N GLU A 23 1.23 -33.70 3.13
CA GLU A 23 1.62 -32.81 4.22
C GLU A 23 1.41 -31.33 3.84
N PHE A 24 1.76 -30.95 2.61
CA PHE A 24 1.49 -29.61 2.08
C PHE A 24 -0.01 -29.32 1.94
N LEU A 25 -0.78 -30.26 1.40
CA LEU A 25 -2.24 -30.12 1.28
C LEU A 25 -2.89 -29.92 2.66
N ASN A 26 -2.47 -30.68 3.66
CA ASN A 26 -2.94 -30.53 5.04
C ASN A 26 -2.58 -29.13 5.59
N LEU A 27 -1.35 -28.66 5.36
CA LEU A 27 -0.93 -27.31 5.78
C LEU A 27 -1.82 -26.21 5.17
N VAL A 28 -2.14 -26.32 3.89
CA VAL A 28 -3.03 -25.36 3.20
C VAL A 28 -4.43 -25.37 3.83
N GLN A 29 -4.96 -26.56 4.12
CA GLN A 29 -6.27 -26.73 4.76
C GLN A 29 -6.30 -26.23 6.21
N ASP A 30 -5.29 -26.58 7.01
CA ASP A 30 -5.13 -26.19 8.42
C ASP A 30 -4.93 -24.67 8.56
N SER A 31 -4.36 -24.04 7.53
CA SER A 31 -4.19 -22.58 7.45
C SER A 31 -5.44 -21.86 6.96
N PHE A 32 -6.54 -22.58 6.67
CA PHE A 32 -7.78 -22.06 6.09
C PHE A 32 -7.56 -21.27 4.80
N LEU A 33 -6.57 -21.65 3.99
CA LEU A 33 -6.26 -21.01 2.72
C LEU A 33 -7.09 -21.61 1.60
N SER A 34 -7.63 -20.75 0.74
CA SER A 34 -8.34 -21.14 -0.49
C SER A 34 -7.37 -21.16 -1.66
N GLN A 35 -7.28 -22.30 -2.34
CA GLN A 35 -6.56 -22.46 -3.59
C GLN A 35 -7.50 -22.15 -4.78
N HIS A 36 -7.00 -21.43 -5.79
CA HIS A 36 -7.81 -20.92 -6.90
C HIS A 36 -7.51 -21.50 -8.29
N VAL A 37 -6.45 -22.29 -8.44
CA VAL A 37 -6.00 -22.80 -9.74
C VAL A 37 -6.44 -24.26 -9.91
N LEU A 38 -7.48 -24.52 -10.69
CA LEU A 38 -8.01 -25.89 -10.85
C LEU A 38 -7.60 -26.56 -12.16
N GLU A 39 -6.87 -25.85 -13.02
CA GLU A 39 -6.43 -26.30 -14.33
C GLU A 39 -4.90 -26.43 -14.37
N ALA A 40 -4.39 -27.35 -15.18
CA ALA A 40 -2.97 -27.67 -15.24
C ALA A 40 -2.12 -26.48 -15.71
N THR A 41 -1.03 -26.22 -15.00
CA THR A 41 -0.10 -25.11 -15.29
C THR A 41 1.18 -25.60 -15.96
N ARG A 42 1.45 -26.90 -15.93
CA ARG A 42 2.56 -27.54 -16.64
C ARG A 42 2.22 -28.98 -17.00
N GLY A 43 2.10 -29.28 -18.28
CA GLY A 43 1.60 -30.58 -18.74
C GLY A 43 0.21 -30.84 -18.19
N GLU A 44 0.04 -31.97 -17.48
CA GLU A 44 -1.23 -32.37 -16.84
C GLU A 44 -1.30 -31.99 -15.35
N ASN A 45 -0.29 -31.31 -14.81
CA ASN A 45 -0.16 -31.04 -13.38
C ASN A 45 -0.44 -29.58 -13.03
N VAL A 46 -1.05 -29.38 -11.85
CA VAL A 46 -1.22 -28.07 -11.22
C VAL A 46 -0.04 -27.84 -10.28
N LEU A 47 0.99 -27.14 -10.75
CA LEU A 47 2.21 -26.87 -9.96
C LEU A 47 2.24 -25.43 -9.43
N ASP A 48 1.72 -24.51 -10.23
CA ASP A 48 1.62 -23.11 -9.91
C ASP A 48 0.27 -22.83 -9.24
N ILE A 49 0.30 -22.35 -8.01
CA ILE A 49 -0.92 -22.15 -7.22
C ILE A 49 -1.07 -20.71 -6.74
N VAL A 50 -2.33 -20.29 -6.64
CA VAL A 50 -2.74 -19.02 -6.03
C VAL A 50 -3.51 -19.35 -4.77
N LEU A 51 -3.01 -18.87 -3.63
CA LEU A 51 -3.63 -19.04 -2.32
C LEU A 51 -4.14 -17.70 -1.80
N SER A 52 -5.31 -17.68 -1.19
CA SER A 52 -5.84 -16.53 -0.45
C SER A 52 -6.47 -16.94 0.87
N SER A 53 -6.55 -16.03 1.84
CA SER A 53 -7.24 -16.27 3.12
C SER A 53 -8.77 -16.25 3.01
N GLN A 54 -9.31 -15.63 1.96
CA GLN A 54 -10.74 -15.57 1.67
C GLN A 54 -10.94 -15.79 0.18
N LYS A 55 -11.89 -16.66 -0.18
CA LYS A 55 -12.15 -17.05 -1.57
C LYS A 55 -12.53 -15.84 -2.43
N GLU A 56 -13.15 -14.83 -1.83
CA GLU A 56 -13.64 -13.63 -2.51
C GLU A 56 -12.52 -12.68 -2.95
N PHE A 57 -11.28 -12.84 -2.44
CA PHE A 57 -10.17 -11.96 -2.79
C PHE A 57 -9.56 -12.25 -4.15
N VAL A 58 -9.79 -13.43 -4.72
CA VAL A 58 -9.27 -13.79 -6.04
C VAL A 58 -10.45 -14.15 -6.92
N ASP A 59 -10.48 -13.63 -8.13
CA ASP A 59 -11.54 -13.85 -9.09
C ASP A 59 -10.98 -13.98 -10.51
N ASN A 60 -11.78 -14.53 -11.42
CA ASN A 60 -11.46 -14.62 -12.85
C ASN A 60 -10.09 -15.26 -13.13
N VAL A 61 -9.78 -16.37 -12.42
CA VAL A 61 -8.56 -17.16 -12.68
C VAL A 61 -8.67 -17.82 -14.05
N LYS A 62 -7.66 -17.60 -14.89
CA LYS A 62 -7.54 -18.15 -16.24
C LYS A 62 -6.13 -18.69 -16.45
N ILE A 63 -6.05 -19.86 -17.05
CA ILE A 63 -4.79 -20.42 -17.53
C ILE A 63 -4.64 -20.06 -19.00
N CYS A 64 -3.53 -19.44 -19.34
CA CYS A 64 -3.20 -18.99 -20.69
C CYS A 64 -1.99 -19.75 -21.22
N GLU A 65 -1.83 -19.72 -22.54
CA GLU A 65 -0.72 -20.41 -23.20
C GLU A 65 0.66 -19.96 -22.66
N PRO A 66 1.67 -20.85 -22.70
CA PRO A 66 3.01 -20.52 -22.25
C PRO A 66 3.59 -19.29 -22.94
N LEU A 67 4.36 -18.49 -22.20
CA LEU A 67 5.07 -17.36 -22.79
C LEU A 67 6.35 -17.84 -23.49
N GLY A 68 6.40 -17.72 -24.82
CA GLY A 68 7.58 -18.07 -25.61
C GLY A 68 7.90 -19.57 -25.56
N CYS A 69 9.11 -19.92 -25.10
CA CYS A 69 9.57 -21.32 -24.98
C CYS A 69 9.40 -21.89 -23.56
N SER A 70 8.60 -21.24 -22.70
CA SER A 70 8.28 -21.76 -21.37
C SER A 70 7.50 -23.08 -21.48
N ASP A 71 7.75 -24.00 -20.56
CA ASP A 71 6.93 -25.20 -20.37
C ASP A 71 5.81 -24.99 -19.33
N HIS A 72 5.84 -23.85 -18.60
CA HIS A 72 4.75 -23.40 -17.74
C HIS A 72 3.77 -22.48 -18.49
N ASN A 73 2.48 -22.75 -18.31
CA ASN A 73 1.35 -21.92 -18.70
C ASN A 73 1.27 -20.67 -17.82
N GLN A 74 0.77 -19.58 -18.39
CA GLN A 74 0.55 -18.35 -17.63
C GLN A 74 -0.71 -18.45 -16.78
N ILE A 75 -0.70 -17.82 -15.60
CA ILE A 75 -1.90 -17.69 -14.76
C ILE A 75 -2.31 -16.23 -14.70
N HIS A 76 -3.51 -15.91 -15.16
CA HIS A 76 -4.10 -14.58 -15.07
C HIS A 76 -5.23 -14.59 -14.05
N PHE A 77 -5.25 -13.64 -13.12
CA PHE A 77 -6.34 -13.51 -12.15
C PHE A 77 -6.49 -12.08 -11.65
N ILE A 78 -7.64 -11.80 -11.03
CA ILE A 78 -8.00 -10.51 -10.46
C ILE A 78 -7.95 -10.60 -8.94
N ILE A 79 -7.20 -9.69 -8.31
CA ILE A 79 -7.24 -9.51 -6.85
C ILE A 79 -8.27 -8.44 -6.48
N LYS A 80 -9.27 -8.80 -5.67
CA LYS A 80 -10.25 -7.87 -5.10
C LYS A 80 -9.74 -7.28 -3.78
N VAL A 81 -9.46 -5.99 -3.78
CA VAL A 81 -9.07 -5.24 -2.58
C VAL A 81 -10.26 -4.43 -2.06
N LYS A 82 -10.68 -4.66 -0.81
CA LYS A 82 -11.64 -3.77 -0.12
C LYS A 82 -10.88 -2.55 0.41
N GLY A 83 -10.87 -1.48 -0.37
CA GLY A 83 -10.35 -0.18 0.08
C GLY A 83 -11.51 0.76 0.43
N GLU A 84 -11.47 1.38 1.61
CA GLU A 84 -12.28 2.59 1.82
C GLU A 84 -11.64 3.76 1.08
N ARG A 85 -12.39 4.40 0.18
CA ARG A 85 -11.99 5.65 -0.47
C ARG A 85 -11.93 6.78 0.55
N ASN A 86 -10.86 6.84 1.32
CA ASN A 86 -10.57 7.97 2.19
C ASN A 86 -10.05 9.13 1.32
N ARG A 87 -10.97 9.90 0.74
CA ARG A 87 -10.67 11.18 0.08
C ARG A 87 -10.17 12.17 1.12
N LYS A 88 -8.87 12.13 1.43
CA LYS A 88 -8.24 13.13 2.30
C LYS A 88 -7.91 14.34 1.44
N ILE A 89 -8.74 15.38 1.54
CA ILE A 89 -8.38 16.70 1.03
C ILE A 89 -7.10 17.13 1.75
N ARG A 90 -6.04 17.39 0.99
CA ARG A 90 -4.79 17.92 1.53
C ARG A 90 -4.79 19.44 1.38
N TYR A 91 -4.30 20.11 2.42
CA TYR A 91 -4.04 21.53 2.39
C TYR A 91 -2.53 21.74 2.53
N ARG A 92 -1.98 22.70 1.78
CA ARG A 92 -0.60 23.18 1.97
C ARG A 92 -0.62 24.67 2.27
N LYS A 93 0.40 25.14 3.01
CA LYS A 93 0.63 26.59 3.18
C LYS A 93 1.05 27.20 1.84
N ASN A 94 0.30 28.19 1.37
CA ASN A 94 0.63 28.94 0.16
C ASN A 94 1.45 30.17 0.54
N PHE A 95 2.77 29.97 0.66
CA PHE A 95 3.71 31.05 0.98
C PHE A 95 3.69 32.18 -0.06
N HIS A 96 3.43 31.88 -1.33
CA HIS A 96 3.32 32.92 -2.36
C HIS A 96 2.20 33.93 -2.08
N LYS A 97 1.10 33.51 -1.45
CA LYS A 97 -0.03 34.37 -1.06
C LYS A 97 0.07 34.87 0.39
N GLY A 98 1.25 34.80 1.00
CA GLY A 98 1.48 35.22 2.37
C GLY A 98 1.32 36.73 2.59
N ARG A 99 0.72 37.12 3.71
CA ARG A 99 0.58 38.52 4.13
C ARG A 99 1.83 39.02 4.84
N TYR A 100 2.95 39.09 4.11
CA TYR A 100 4.27 39.37 4.70
C TYR A 100 4.42 40.76 5.34
N LYS A 101 3.65 41.76 4.88
CA LYS A 101 3.65 43.09 5.51
C LYS A 101 3.15 42.98 6.96
N ASP A 102 2.04 42.30 7.15
CA ASP A 102 1.41 42.11 8.46
C ASP A 102 2.27 41.22 9.38
N MET A 103 2.95 40.21 8.82
CA MET A 103 3.93 39.41 9.56
C MET A 103 5.05 40.27 10.13
N ARG A 104 5.62 41.17 9.31
CA ARG A 104 6.68 42.09 9.77
C ARG A 104 6.18 43.05 10.83
N GLU A 105 4.99 43.62 10.64
CA GLU A 105 4.37 44.51 11.63
C GLU A 105 4.09 43.79 12.95
N TYR A 106 3.71 42.51 12.91
CA TYR A 106 3.52 41.69 14.10
C TYR A 106 4.86 41.42 14.82
N LEU A 107 5.86 40.93 14.09
CA LEU A 107 7.17 40.60 14.67
C LEU A 107 7.90 41.85 15.19
N ALA A 108 7.67 43.02 14.60
CA ALA A 108 8.24 44.28 15.07
C ALA A 108 7.66 44.76 16.42
N LYS A 109 6.48 44.28 16.81
CA LYS A 109 5.84 44.60 18.11
C LYS A 109 6.39 43.77 19.26
N ILE A 110 7.13 42.70 18.97
CA ILE A 110 7.72 41.84 19.99
C ILE A 110 8.96 42.53 20.55
N ASP A 111 9.02 42.68 21.87
CA ASP A 111 10.22 43.16 22.56
C ASP A 111 11.27 42.04 22.64
N TRP A 112 11.99 41.83 21.53
CA TRP A 112 13.02 40.81 21.42
C TRP A 112 14.13 40.94 22.46
N ASN A 113 14.45 42.17 22.89
CA ASN A 113 15.49 42.42 23.87
C ASN A 113 15.12 41.85 25.23
N ASN A 114 13.86 42.01 25.65
CA ASN A 114 13.39 41.42 26.89
C ASN A 114 13.09 39.91 26.73
N THR A 115 12.44 39.52 25.63
CA THR A 115 12.05 38.13 25.36
C THR A 115 13.24 37.18 25.29
N LEU A 116 14.38 37.62 24.73
CA LEU A 116 15.58 36.81 24.60
C LEU A 116 16.59 37.02 25.74
N LYS A 117 16.29 37.91 26.69
CA LYS A 117 17.20 38.22 27.80
C LYS A 117 17.40 37.01 28.70
N ASN A 118 18.65 36.75 29.09
CA ASN A 118 19.04 35.65 29.98
C ASN A 118 18.61 34.26 29.48
N LYS A 119 18.45 34.10 28.16
CA LYS A 119 18.17 32.81 27.52
C LYS A 119 19.43 32.24 26.89
N THR A 120 19.53 30.92 26.90
CA THR A 120 20.54 30.18 26.14
C THR A 120 20.25 30.26 24.64
N THR A 121 21.25 29.97 23.81
CA THR A 121 21.11 29.93 22.35
C THR A 121 19.95 29.02 21.90
N THR A 122 19.81 27.85 22.53
CA THR A 122 18.75 26.89 22.23
C THR A 122 17.36 27.44 22.58
N GLU A 123 17.23 28.08 23.75
CA GLU A 123 15.97 28.71 24.16
C GLU A 123 15.60 29.88 23.25
N CYS A 124 16.57 30.73 22.90
CA CYS A 124 16.36 31.81 21.94
C CYS A 124 15.85 31.30 20.60
N TRP A 125 16.46 30.23 20.08
CA TRP A 125 16.04 29.59 18.83
C TRP A 125 14.62 29.03 18.92
N ASN A 126 14.29 28.35 20.01
CA ASN A 126 12.95 27.80 20.21
C ASN A 126 11.88 28.89 20.28
N ILE A 127 12.16 29.99 20.97
CA ILE A 127 11.26 31.15 21.05
C ILE A 127 11.07 31.75 19.66
N LEU A 128 12.15 32.03 18.94
CA LEU A 128 12.09 32.56 17.57
C LEU A 128 11.29 31.65 16.64
N LYS A 129 11.58 30.34 16.68
CA LYS A 129 10.87 29.34 15.87
C LYS A 129 9.38 29.33 16.19
N SER A 130 9.01 29.35 17.47
CA SER A 130 7.62 29.39 17.91
C SER A 130 6.89 30.63 17.39
N GLU A 131 7.53 31.81 17.45
CA GLU A 131 6.94 33.04 16.91
C GLU A 131 6.79 32.98 15.38
N ILE A 132 7.79 32.42 14.68
CA ILE A 132 7.72 32.20 13.23
C ILE A 132 6.57 31.26 12.87
N ASP A 133 6.44 30.13 13.57
CA ASP A 133 5.37 29.16 13.34
C ASP A 133 3.98 29.81 13.56
N CYS A 134 3.84 30.61 14.62
CA CYS A 134 2.62 31.38 14.91
C CYS A 134 2.26 32.37 13.79
N VAL A 135 3.22 33.18 13.32
CA VAL A 135 2.93 34.13 12.23
C VAL A 135 2.68 33.42 10.90
N VAL A 136 3.33 32.28 10.67
CA VAL A 136 3.08 31.48 9.47
C VAL A 136 1.65 30.94 9.49
N ASP A 137 1.18 30.39 10.60
CA ASP A 137 -0.19 29.88 10.72
C ASP A 137 -1.25 31.00 10.59
N LYS A 138 -0.93 32.20 11.07
CA LYS A 138 -1.86 33.33 11.06
C LYS A 138 -1.94 34.07 9.72
N PHE A 139 -0.82 34.17 9.01
CA PHE A 139 -0.68 35.06 7.86
C PHE A 139 -0.40 34.36 6.53
N ILE A 140 -0.15 33.04 6.52
CA ILE A 140 0.01 32.25 5.31
C ILE A 140 -1.27 31.44 5.07
N PRO A 141 -2.03 31.71 4.00
CA PRO A 141 -3.26 30.98 3.73
C PRO A 141 -2.99 29.53 3.33
N LEU A 142 -3.93 28.66 3.65
CA LEU A 142 -3.93 27.29 3.15
C LEU A 142 -4.53 27.25 1.74
N GLU A 143 -3.90 26.46 0.88
CA GLU A 143 -4.38 26.16 -0.46
C GLU A 143 -4.66 24.65 -0.55
N LYS A 144 -5.81 24.31 -1.13
CA LYS A 144 -6.15 22.91 -1.42
C LYS A 144 -5.12 22.37 -2.40
N THR A 145 -4.35 21.38 -1.97
CA THR A 145 -3.54 20.58 -2.88
C THR A 145 -4.40 19.48 -3.49
N GLY A 146 -4.07 19.09 -4.72
CA GLY A 146 -4.83 18.11 -5.50
C GLY A 146 -5.19 16.84 -4.71
N GLU A 147 -6.26 16.20 -5.13
CA GLU A 147 -6.74 14.97 -4.50
C GLU A 147 -5.74 13.86 -4.73
N THR A 148 -5.15 13.33 -3.65
CA THR A 148 -4.37 12.10 -3.75
C THR A 148 -5.36 10.94 -3.73
N VAL A 149 -5.75 10.48 -4.91
CA VAL A 149 -6.46 9.20 -5.06
C VAL A 149 -5.42 8.11 -4.87
N LYS A 150 -5.57 7.28 -3.83
CA LYS A 150 -5.00 5.93 -3.89
C LYS A 150 -6.01 5.12 -4.68
N GLU A 151 -5.65 4.75 -5.90
CA GLU A 151 -6.54 3.97 -6.77
C GLU A 151 -6.88 2.63 -6.13
N GLU A 152 -8.14 2.23 -6.24
CA GLU A 152 -8.56 0.84 -6.12
C GLU A 152 -7.99 0.12 -7.34
N THR A 153 -6.84 -0.52 -7.17
CA THR A 153 -6.26 -1.31 -8.24
C THR A 153 -6.91 -2.69 -8.21
N LEU A 154 -7.67 -3.03 -9.26
CA LEU A 154 -7.79 -4.43 -9.67
C LEU A 154 -6.38 -4.79 -10.14
N ILE A 155 -5.65 -5.48 -9.29
CA ILE A 155 -4.30 -5.92 -9.65
C ILE A 155 -4.51 -7.18 -10.48
N GLU A 156 -4.21 -7.07 -11.77
CA GLU A 156 -4.00 -8.24 -12.61
C GLU A 156 -2.72 -8.91 -12.15
N GLY A 157 -2.88 -10.08 -11.54
CA GLY A 157 -1.76 -10.97 -11.24
C GLY A 157 -1.50 -11.84 -12.45
N SER A 158 -0.26 -11.80 -12.97
CA SER A 158 0.23 -12.74 -13.97
C SER A 158 1.38 -13.55 -13.38
N HIS A 159 1.32 -14.88 -13.47
CA HIS A 159 2.52 -15.72 -13.34
C HIS A 159 3.02 -16.13 -14.70
#